data_AF-A0A7Z8QAJ4-F1
#
_entry.id   AF-A0A7Z8QAJ4-F1
#
_cell.length_a   1.000
_cell.length_b   1.000
_cell.length_c   1.000
_cell.angle_alpha   90.00
_cell.angle_beta   90.00
_cell.angle_gamma   90.00
#
_symmetry.space_group_name_H-M   'P 1'
#
loop_
_entity.id
_entity.type
_entity.pdbx_description
1 polymer ?
#
loop_
_entity_poly.entity_id
_entity_poly.type
_entity_poly.pdbx_seq_one_letter_code
_entity_poly.pdbx_strand_id
1 'polypeptide(L)'
;EVPDLVPDWDSLDDPNLFNLSYGGELKNIVNELETCDVYFSSPLDIDYSMICAFPEVFCLKDETYGERGPTEGKADEEYDDREKRVEALIKAVLKKGNAGKRFAFGDGWERNFRWYRYRFLSNKSKPASHVRMFMKIESEYNSEEIKAKLPLELNRLAVRVIELAQQVVE
;
A
#
# COMPACT_ATOMS: atom_id res chain seq x y z
N GLU A 1 -22.42 20.29 -6.07
CA GLU A 1 -21.03 20.77 -5.86
C GLU A 1 -20.07 19.60 -6.09
N VAL A 2 -18.75 19.80 -6.15
CA VAL A 2 -17.79 18.69 -6.37
C VAL A 2 -17.97 17.54 -5.35
N PRO A 3 -18.25 17.79 -4.05
CA PRO A 3 -18.52 16.73 -3.08
C PRO A 3 -19.64 15.77 -3.49
N ASP A 4 -20.68 16.25 -4.16
CA ASP A 4 -21.82 15.41 -4.60
C ASP A 4 -21.47 14.47 -5.77
N LEU A 5 -20.31 14.70 -6.40
CA LEU A 5 -19.83 13.87 -7.51
C LEU A 5 -18.87 12.78 -7.01
N VAL A 6 -18.23 12.96 -5.86
CA VAL A 6 -17.25 12.01 -5.33
C VAL A 6 -17.99 10.76 -4.84
N PRO A 7 -17.58 9.54 -5.25
CA PRO A 7 -18.19 8.32 -4.77
C PRO A 7 -18.12 8.18 -3.25
N ASP A 8 -19.13 7.54 -2.66
CA ASP A 8 -19.13 7.21 -1.25
C ASP A 8 -17.91 6.37 -0.88
N TRP A 9 -17.45 6.49 0.36
CA TRP A 9 -16.29 5.76 0.88
C TRP A 9 -16.45 4.24 0.77
N ASP A 10 -17.69 3.75 0.70
CA ASP A 10 -18.02 2.35 0.55
C ASP A 10 -18.36 1.92 -0.90
N SER A 11 -18.06 2.75 -1.90
CA SER A 11 -18.16 2.39 -3.31
C SER A 11 -17.41 1.09 -3.65
N LEU A 12 -17.96 0.33 -4.60
CA LEU A 12 -17.38 -0.91 -5.12
C LEU A 12 -16.39 -0.67 -6.26
N ASP A 13 -16.39 0.53 -6.84
CA ASP A 13 -15.53 0.88 -7.96
C ASP A 13 -14.06 1.02 -7.50
N ASP A 14 -13.11 0.86 -8.44
CA ASP A 14 -11.69 1.09 -8.18
C ASP A 14 -11.40 2.61 -8.06
N PRO A 15 -10.86 3.09 -6.92
CA PRO A 15 -10.55 4.51 -6.72
C PRO A 15 -9.64 5.12 -7.80
N ASN A 16 -8.76 4.31 -8.39
CA ASN A 16 -7.86 4.75 -9.46
C ASN A 16 -8.60 5.06 -10.77
N LEU A 17 -9.83 4.57 -10.92
CA LEU A 17 -10.65 4.72 -12.13
C LEU A 17 -11.81 5.71 -11.94
N PHE A 18 -11.91 6.37 -10.79
CA PHE A 18 -13.00 7.31 -10.52
C PHE A 18 -12.93 8.52 -11.45
N ASN A 19 -13.96 8.66 -12.27
CA ASN A 19 -14.10 9.76 -13.22
C ASN A 19 -15.33 10.60 -12.87
N LEU A 20 -15.17 11.91 -12.83
CA LEU A 20 -16.24 12.88 -12.57
C LEU A 20 -16.52 13.72 -13.80
N SER A 21 -17.79 13.97 -14.09
CA SER A 21 -18.19 14.96 -15.08
C SER A 21 -18.17 16.35 -14.43
N TYR A 22 -17.16 17.16 -14.74
CA TYR A 22 -17.02 18.51 -14.21
C TYR A 22 -16.76 19.49 -15.36
N GLY A 23 -17.58 20.54 -15.46
CA GLY A 23 -17.44 21.55 -16.52
C GLY A 23 -17.67 21.02 -17.95
N GLY A 24 -18.34 19.88 -18.11
CA GLY A 24 -18.53 19.22 -19.41
C GLY A 24 -17.40 18.28 -19.83
N GLU A 25 -16.38 18.11 -19.00
CA GLU A 25 -15.27 17.19 -19.21
C GLU A 25 -15.30 16.05 -18.20
N LEU A 26 -14.80 14.89 -18.63
CA LEU A 26 -14.62 13.74 -17.76
C LEU A 26 -13.20 13.77 -17.17
N LYS A 27 -13.08 13.95 -15.86
CA LYS A 27 -11.81 14.07 -15.14
C LYS A 27 -11.63 12.91 -14.18
N ASN A 28 -10.44 12.30 -14.19
CA ASN A 28 -10.09 11.28 -13.20
C ASN A 28 -9.66 11.96 -11.89
N ILE A 29 -10.30 11.61 -10.77
CA ILE A 29 -10.07 12.29 -9.48
C ILE A 29 -8.61 12.15 -9.03
N VAL A 30 -8.03 10.95 -9.15
CA VAL A 30 -6.65 10.69 -8.73
C VAL A 30 -5.66 11.53 -9.54
N ASN A 31 -5.88 11.67 -10.84
CA ASN A 31 -5.04 12.53 -11.68
C ASN A 31 -5.18 14.01 -11.29
N GLU A 32 -6.40 14.48 -10.99
CA GLU A 32 -6.61 15.87 -10.56
C GLU A 32 -5.99 16.15 -9.18
N LEU A 33 -6.06 15.21 -8.23
CA LEU A 33 -5.35 15.30 -6.95
C LEU A 33 -3.84 15.49 -7.15
N GLU A 34 -3.26 14.79 -8.12
CA GLU A 34 -1.83 14.89 -8.41
C GLU A 34 -1.43 16.28 -8.91
N THR A 35 -2.31 16.99 -9.64
CA THR A 35 -2.06 18.41 -10.03
C THR A 35 -1.98 19.36 -8.84
N CYS A 36 -2.50 18.93 -7.69
CA CYS A 36 -2.46 19.65 -6.41
C CYS A 36 -1.36 19.13 -5.49
N ASP A 37 -0.35 18.43 -6.03
CA ASP A 37 0.74 17.79 -5.28
C ASP A 37 0.25 16.73 -4.27
N VAL A 38 -0.94 16.15 -4.50
CA VAL A 38 -1.50 15.05 -3.69
C VAL A 38 -1.40 13.74 -4.46
N TYR A 39 -0.51 12.86 -4.01
CA TYR A 39 -0.23 11.58 -4.66
C TYR A 39 -1.01 10.45 -3.99
N PHE A 40 -1.95 9.86 -4.71
CA PHE A 40 -2.79 8.78 -4.20
C PHE A 40 -2.00 7.46 -4.17
N SER A 41 -1.92 6.83 -3.01
CA SER A 41 -1.30 5.50 -2.86
C SER A 41 -2.26 4.40 -3.27
N SER A 42 -1.78 3.43 -4.04
CA SER A 42 -2.58 2.30 -4.51
C SER A 42 -1.77 1.01 -4.42
N PRO A 43 -2.35 -0.12 -3.96
CA PRO A 43 -3.79 -0.35 -3.76
C PRO A 43 -4.30 -0.12 -2.31
N LEU A 44 -3.47 0.34 -1.38
CA LEU A 44 -3.93 0.64 -0.01
C LEU A 44 -3.26 1.91 0.52
N ASP A 45 -2.19 1.75 1.29
CA ASP A 45 -1.31 2.82 1.73
C ASP A 45 0.09 2.60 1.14
N ILE A 46 0.96 3.60 1.28
CA ILE A 46 2.35 3.50 0.79
C ILE A 46 3.10 2.34 1.44
N ASP A 47 2.78 2.00 2.70
CA ASP A 47 3.36 0.85 3.42
C ASP A 47 3.07 -0.44 2.63
N TYR A 48 1.82 -0.64 2.18
CA TYR A 48 1.42 -1.79 1.37
C TYR A 48 1.98 -1.74 -0.06
N SER A 49 2.01 -0.58 -0.71
CA SER A 49 2.62 -0.42 -2.04
C SER A 49 4.10 -0.83 -2.02
N MET A 50 4.83 -0.48 -0.96
CA MET A 50 6.22 -0.89 -0.77
C MET A 50 6.37 -2.41 -0.60
N ILE A 51 5.44 -3.09 0.08
CA ILE A 51 5.43 -4.57 0.15
C ILE A 51 5.23 -5.17 -1.24
N CYS A 52 4.34 -4.61 -2.05
CA CYS A 52 4.09 -5.10 -3.40
C CYS A 52 5.30 -4.89 -4.32
N ALA A 53 6.05 -3.80 -4.13
CA ALA A 53 7.26 -3.48 -4.88
C ALA A 53 8.48 -4.36 -4.50
N PHE A 54 8.62 -4.70 -3.22
CA PHE A 54 9.75 -5.49 -2.71
C PHE A 54 9.31 -6.69 -1.86
N PRO A 55 8.49 -7.60 -2.40
CA PRO A 55 7.97 -8.72 -1.61
C PRO A 55 9.09 -9.64 -1.11
N GLU A 56 10.22 -9.73 -1.81
CA GLU A 56 11.39 -10.50 -1.39
C GLU A 56 12.06 -9.93 -0.14
N VAL A 57 11.87 -8.64 0.15
CA VAL A 57 12.36 -8.02 1.39
C VAL A 57 11.29 -8.04 2.47
N PHE A 58 10.08 -7.60 2.13
CA PHE A 58 9.01 -7.45 3.11
C PHE A 58 8.33 -8.77 3.48
N CYS A 59 8.35 -9.78 2.62
CA CYS A 59 7.68 -11.06 2.84
C CYS A 59 8.61 -12.21 3.26
N LEU A 60 9.78 -11.87 3.81
CA LEU A 60 10.71 -12.83 4.41
C LEU A 60 10.93 -12.51 5.89
N LYS A 61 11.26 -13.54 6.68
CA LYS A 61 11.60 -13.37 8.10
C LYS A 61 12.96 -12.69 8.20
N ASP A 62 13.06 -11.76 9.15
CA ASP A 62 14.35 -11.22 9.55
C ASP A 62 15.00 -12.08 10.65
N GLU A 63 15.78 -13.07 10.23
CA GLU A 63 16.43 -14.03 11.15
C GLU A 63 17.42 -13.35 12.10
N THR A 64 18.13 -12.33 11.63
CA THR A 64 19.06 -11.51 12.43
C THR A 64 18.37 -10.90 13.65
N TYR A 65 17.07 -10.62 13.56
CA TYR A 65 16.27 -10.04 14.63
C TYR A 65 15.27 -11.03 15.25
N GLY A 66 15.44 -12.33 14.97
CA GLY A 66 14.58 -13.39 15.52
C GLY A 66 13.11 -13.23 15.14
N GLU A 67 12.80 -12.66 13.97
CA GLU A 67 11.42 -12.48 13.54
C GLU A 67 10.75 -13.83 13.32
N ARG A 68 9.63 -14.05 14.00
CA ARG A 68 8.79 -15.24 13.80
C ARG A 68 8.11 -15.26 12.42
N GLY A 69 7.92 -14.10 11.79
CA GLY A 69 7.04 -13.93 10.64
C GLY A 69 5.55 -13.94 11.02
N PRO A 70 4.65 -13.78 10.05
CA PRO A 70 3.22 -14.01 10.28
C PRO A 70 3.04 -15.44 10.80
N THR A 71 2.31 -15.60 11.90
CA THR A 71 1.98 -16.92 12.44
C THR A 71 1.12 -17.65 11.41
N GLU A 72 1.49 -18.88 11.06
CA GLU A 72 0.49 -19.88 10.65
C GLU A 72 -0.29 -20.20 11.94
N GLY A 73 -1.50 -19.67 12.10
CA GLY A 73 -2.27 -19.82 13.33
C GLY A 73 -2.24 -18.62 14.27
N LYS A 74 -3.10 -17.63 14.01
CA LYS A 74 -3.83 -16.96 15.11
C LYS A 74 -5.28 -17.50 15.09
N ALA A 75 -6.12 -17.15 16.07
CA ALA A 75 -7.48 -17.68 16.27
C ALA A 75 -8.43 -17.59 15.05
N ASP A 76 -8.01 -16.89 14.00
CA ASP A 76 -8.58 -16.80 12.66
C ASP A 76 -8.21 -17.97 11.72
N GLU A 77 -7.32 -18.89 12.12
CA GLU A 77 -6.91 -20.07 11.35
C GLU A 77 -7.20 -21.41 12.07
N GLU A 78 -8.03 -21.41 13.11
CA GLU A 78 -8.71 -22.64 13.60
C GLU A 78 -9.80 -23.13 12.62
N TYR A 79 -9.95 -22.46 11.49
CA TYR A 79 -10.79 -22.92 10.40
C TYR A 79 -9.95 -23.76 9.44
N ASP A 80 -10.27 -25.06 9.37
CA ASP A 80 -9.78 -25.98 8.34
C ASP A 80 -10.10 -25.46 6.92
N ASP A 81 -11.13 -24.61 6.84
CA ASP A 81 -11.64 -23.93 5.65
C ASP A 81 -10.79 -22.71 5.22
N ARG A 82 -10.24 -22.78 3.99
CA ARG A 82 -9.47 -21.71 3.38
C ARG A 82 -10.25 -20.40 3.24
N GLU A 83 -11.54 -20.46 2.92
CA GLU A 83 -12.35 -19.25 2.68
C GLU A 83 -12.48 -18.42 3.95
N LYS A 84 -12.72 -19.08 5.09
CA LYS A 84 -12.81 -18.42 6.40
C LYS A 84 -11.48 -17.78 6.82
N ARG A 85 -10.34 -18.43 6.53
CA ARG A 85 -9.01 -17.84 6.78
C ARG A 85 -8.78 -16.58 5.96
N VAL A 86 -9.15 -16.62 4.68
CA VAL A 86 -9.06 -15.50 3.75
C VAL A 86 -9.95 -14.34 4.21
N GLU A 87 -11.20 -14.61 4.60
CA GLU A 87 -12.14 -13.61 5.13
C GLU A 87 -11.60 -12.96 6.41
N ALA A 88 -11.10 -13.76 7.34
CA ALA A 88 -10.55 -13.27 8.60
C ALA A 88 -9.28 -12.43 8.40
N LEU A 89 -8.42 -12.81 7.45
CA LEU A 89 -7.25 -12.01 7.05
C LEU A 89 -7.68 -10.65 6.48
N ILE A 90 -8.65 -10.64 5.56
CA ILE A 90 -9.18 -9.40 4.98
C ILE A 90 -9.74 -8.51 6.09
N LYS A 91 -10.54 -9.06 7.01
CA LYS A 91 -11.09 -8.33 8.16
C LYS A 91 -10.01 -7.77 9.09
N ALA A 92 -8.91 -8.49 9.28
CA ALA A 92 -7.81 -8.04 10.13
C ALA A 92 -7.01 -6.88 9.50
N VAL A 93 -6.87 -6.91 8.16
CA VAL A 93 -6.16 -5.87 7.38
C VAL A 93 -7.06 -4.65 7.17
N LEU A 94 -8.23 -4.84 6.56
CA LEU A 94 -9.16 -3.76 6.18
C LEU A 94 -10.09 -3.31 7.32
N LYS A 95 -9.97 -3.91 8.51
CA LYS A 95 -10.72 -3.58 9.74
C LYS A 95 -12.23 -3.81 9.64
N LYS A 96 -12.94 -3.59 10.75
CA LYS A 96 -14.40 -3.76 10.83
C LYS A 96 -15.09 -2.73 9.93
N GLY A 97 -16.09 -3.18 9.15
CA GLY A 97 -16.83 -2.31 8.22
C GLY A 97 -16.32 -2.36 6.78
N ASN A 98 -15.25 -3.11 6.49
CA ASN A 98 -14.85 -3.38 5.10
C ASN A 98 -15.92 -4.21 4.36
N ALA A 99 -16.08 -4.00 3.05
CA ALA A 99 -16.86 -4.93 2.20
C ALA A 99 -15.95 -5.80 1.33
N GLY A 100 -14.91 -6.37 1.95
CA GLY A 100 -14.00 -7.30 1.30
C GLY A 100 -12.99 -6.64 0.36
N LYS A 101 -12.40 -7.46 -0.51
CA LYS A 101 -11.58 -6.97 -1.63
C LYS A 101 -12.48 -6.55 -2.78
N ARG A 102 -12.54 -5.25 -3.06
CA ARG A 102 -13.39 -4.67 -4.11
C ARG A 102 -12.63 -4.43 -5.42
N PHE A 103 -11.33 -4.25 -5.33
CA PHE A 103 -10.41 -4.04 -6.45
C PHE A 103 -9.12 -4.85 -6.23
N ALA A 104 -8.21 -4.80 -7.20
CA ALA A 104 -6.99 -5.59 -7.17
C ALA A 104 -5.99 -5.08 -6.12
N PHE A 105 -5.54 -5.98 -5.23
CA PHE A 105 -4.45 -5.72 -4.28
C PHE A 105 -3.08 -6.23 -4.78
N GLY A 106 -2.93 -6.36 -6.10
CA GLY A 106 -1.74 -6.94 -6.74
C GLY A 106 -1.63 -8.46 -6.63
N ASP A 107 -0.65 -9.00 -7.33
CA ASP A 107 -0.35 -10.43 -7.33
C ASP A 107 0.20 -10.88 -5.97
N GLY A 108 -0.16 -12.09 -5.55
CA GLY A 108 0.25 -12.61 -4.24
C GLY A 108 -0.34 -11.85 -3.05
N TRP A 109 -1.45 -11.12 -3.24
CA TRP A 109 -2.08 -10.29 -2.20
C TRP A 109 -2.26 -11.00 -0.85
N GLU A 110 -2.58 -12.30 -0.84
CA GLU A 110 -2.80 -13.07 0.40
C GLU A 110 -1.52 -13.13 1.25
N ARG A 111 -0.36 -13.39 0.61
CA ARG A 111 0.96 -13.33 1.25
C ARG A 111 1.26 -11.93 1.72
N ASN A 112 1.04 -10.93 0.86
CA ASN A 112 1.36 -9.54 1.16
C ASN A 112 0.52 -9.03 2.34
N PHE A 113 -0.76 -9.41 2.44
CA PHE A 113 -1.66 -9.06 3.55
C PHE A 113 -1.19 -9.66 4.87
N ARG A 114 -0.74 -10.92 4.87
CA ARG A 114 -0.18 -11.58 6.07
C ARG A 114 1.03 -10.80 6.60
N TRP A 115 1.94 -10.44 5.71
CA TRP A 115 3.14 -9.68 6.06
C TRP A 115 2.85 -8.23 6.42
N TYR A 116 1.95 -7.57 5.71
CA TYR A 116 1.47 -6.23 6.04
C TYR A 116 0.89 -6.17 7.45
N ARG A 117 -0.02 -7.10 7.78
CA ARG A 117 -0.58 -7.24 9.13
C ARG A 117 0.50 -7.48 10.18
N TYR A 118 1.47 -8.35 9.89
CA TYR A 118 2.57 -8.69 10.80
C TYR A 118 3.57 -7.54 11.01
N ARG A 119 3.83 -6.72 9.99
CA ARG A 119 4.86 -5.67 10.04
C ARG A 119 4.33 -4.32 10.50
N PHE A 120 3.11 -3.99 10.11
CA PHE A 120 2.58 -2.63 10.22
C PHE A 120 1.31 -2.50 11.05
N LEU A 121 0.56 -3.59 11.26
CA LEU A 121 -0.69 -3.57 12.03
C LEU A 121 -0.62 -4.28 13.39
N SER A 122 0.52 -4.89 13.72
CA SER A 122 0.75 -5.52 15.02
C SER A 122 1.48 -4.57 15.97
N ASN A 123 1.89 -5.08 17.14
CA ASN A 123 2.67 -4.35 18.14
C ASN A 123 4.14 -4.03 17.73
N LYS A 124 4.46 -4.06 16.42
CA LYS A 124 5.78 -3.67 15.93
C LYS A 124 5.84 -2.16 15.72
N SER A 125 6.97 -1.54 16.05
CA SER A 125 7.20 -0.12 15.76
C SER A 125 7.30 0.09 14.25
N LYS A 126 6.39 0.88 13.68
CA LYS A 126 6.42 1.26 12.25
C LYS A 126 7.76 1.88 11.85
N PRO A 127 8.30 2.92 12.54
CA PRO A 127 9.60 3.48 12.19
C PRO A 127 10.73 2.43 12.15
N ALA A 128 10.77 1.54 13.14
CA ALA A 128 11.78 0.50 13.19
C ALA A 128 11.60 -0.53 12.06
N SER A 129 10.36 -0.86 11.70
CA SER A 129 10.08 -1.71 10.53
C SER A 129 10.56 -1.06 9.24
N HIS A 130 10.30 0.23 9.01
CA HIS A 130 10.75 0.93 7.80
C HIS A 130 12.27 0.96 7.68
N VAL A 131 12.98 1.43 8.71
CA VAL A 131 14.45 1.50 8.69
C VAL A 131 15.05 0.13 8.38
N ARG A 132 14.58 -0.93 9.04
CA ARG A 132 15.08 -2.29 8.78
C ARG A 132 14.83 -2.76 7.35
N MET A 133 13.61 -2.59 6.84
CA MET A 133 13.29 -3.04 5.48
C MET A 133 14.06 -2.22 4.45
N PHE A 134 14.25 -0.92 4.68
CA PHE A 134 15.04 -0.06 3.80
C PHE A 134 16.51 -0.48 3.74
N MET A 135 17.13 -0.77 4.89
CA MET A 135 18.51 -1.29 4.93
C MET A 135 18.65 -2.61 4.16
N LYS A 136 17.62 -3.48 4.20
CA LYS A 136 17.60 -4.71 3.41
C LYS A 136 17.42 -4.46 1.92
N ILE A 137 16.60 -3.49 1.55
CA ILE A 137 16.47 -3.08 0.14
C ILE A 137 17.84 -2.61 -0.38
N GLU A 138 18.54 -1.77 0.36
CA GLU A 138 19.88 -1.27 -0.02
C GLU A 138 20.95 -2.36 -0.06
N SER A 139 20.80 -3.45 0.72
CA SER A 139 21.74 -4.57 0.66
C SER A 139 21.49 -5.52 -0.50
N GLU A 140 20.25 -5.60 -1.00
CA GLU A 140 19.83 -6.54 -2.04
C GLU A 140 19.78 -5.92 -3.45
N TYR A 141 19.58 -4.60 -3.53
CA TYR A 141 19.36 -3.89 -4.78
C TYR A 141 20.25 -2.65 -4.90
N ASN A 142 20.69 -2.35 -6.12
CA ASN A 142 21.36 -1.09 -6.41
C ASN A 142 20.36 0.06 -6.62
N SER A 143 20.84 1.30 -6.65
CA SER A 143 19.98 2.49 -6.74
C SER A 143 19.07 2.55 -7.95
N GLU A 144 19.49 2.02 -9.11
CA GLU A 144 18.68 2.02 -10.32
C GLU A 144 17.57 0.96 -10.25
N GLU A 145 17.88 -0.22 -9.69
CA GLU A 145 16.88 -1.25 -9.41
C GLU A 145 15.84 -0.78 -8.38
N ILE A 146 16.28 -0.07 -7.34
CA ILE A 146 15.38 0.50 -6.33
C ILE A 146 14.41 1.46 -7.00
N LYS A 147 14.91 2.48 -7.73
CA LYS A 147 14.07 3.46 -8.43
C LYS A 147 13.08 2.80 -9.38
N ALA A 148 13.51 1.79 -10.14
CA ALA A 148 12.66 1.08 -11.08
C ALA A 148 11.53 0.28 -10.40
N LYS A 149 11.74 -0.18 -9.16
CA LYS A 149 10.77 -0.97 -8.40
C LYS A 149 9.89 -0.13 -7.47
N LEU A 150 10.33 1.07 -7.06
CA LEU A 150 9.55 1.96 -6.19
C LEU A 150 8.13 2.18 -6.75
N PRO A 151 7.11 2.29 -5.89
CA PRO A 151 5.76 2.66 -6.31
C PRO A 151 5.78 3.93 -7.17
N LEU A 152 5.04 3.91 -8.28
CA LEU A 152 5.09 5.00 -9.28
C LEU A 152 4.69 6.34 -8.67
N GLU A 153 3.69 6.34 -7.79
CA GLU A 153 3.25 7.52 -7.03
C GLU A 153 4.35 8.09 -6.15
N LEU A 154 5.20 7.24 -5.56
CA LEU A 154 6.31 7.67 -4.72
C LEU A 154 7.45 8.26 -5.57
N ASN A 155 7.72 7.68 -6.74
CA ASN A 155 8.67 8.25 -7.71
C ASN A 155 8.24 9.65 -8.16
N ARG A 156 6.95 9.83 -8.51
CA ARG A 156 6.42 11.15 -8.93
C ARG A 156 6.46 12.17 -7.79
N LEU A 157 6.09 11.75 -6.56
CA LEU A 157 6.24 12.58 -5.36
C LEU A 157 7.70 13.01 -5.15
N ALA A 158 8.65 12.09 -5.26
CA ALA A 158 10.07 12.39 -5.06
C ALA A 158 10.59 13.40 -6.09
N VAL A 159 10.23 13.23 -7.37
CA VAL A 159 10.57 14.20 -8.43
C VAL A 159 10.01 15.58 -8.10
N ARG A 160 8.73 15.65 -7.70
CA ARG A 160 8.10 16.92 -7.36
C ARG A 160 8.73 17.61 -6.16
N VAL A 161 9.09 16.85 -5.12
CA VAL A 161 9.82 17.38 -3.97
C VAL A 161 11.18 17.96 -4.38
N ILE A 162 11.90 17.31 -5.30
CA ILE A 162 13.18 17.82 -5.82
C ILE A 162 12.97 19.15 -6.56
N GLU A 163 11.97 19.24 -7.45
CA GLU A 163 11.65 20.47 -8.18
C GLU A 163 11.32 21.63 -7.24
N LEU A 164 10.46 21.39 -6.24
CA LEU A 164 10.09 22.40 -5.25
C LEU A 164 11.29 22.83 -4.41
N ALA A 165 12.14 21.89 -3.99
CA ALA A 165 13.33 22.21 -3.22
C ALA A 165 14.32 23.07 -4.00
N GLN A 166 14.43 22.89 -5.31
CA GLN A 166 15.29 23.71 -6.18
C GLN A 166 14.75 25.14 -6.36
N GLN A 167 13.43 25.31 -6.40
CA GLN A 167 12.80 26.64 -6.53
C GLN A 167 12.97 27.51 -5.28
N VAL A 168 13.17 26.92 -4.10
CA VAL A 168 13.33 27.64 -2.83
C VAL A 168 14.79 28.13 -2.61
N VAL A 169 15.73 27.71 -3.46
CA VAL A 169 17.16 28.08 -3.35
C VAL A 169 17.49 29.39 -4.09
N GLU A 170 16.50 30.05 -4.69
CA GLU A 170 16.58 31.44 -5.20
C GLU A 170 16.07 32.47 -4.19
#